data_AF-A0A970GC85-F1
#
_entry.id   AF-A0A970GC85-F1
#
_cell.length_a   1.000
_cell.length_b   1.000
_cell.length_c   1.000
_cell.angle_alpha   90.00
_cell.angle_beta   90.00
_cell.angle_gamma   90.00
#
_symmetry.space_group_name_H-M   'P 1'
#
loop_
_entity.id
_entity.type
_entity.pdbx_description
1 polymer ?
#
loop_
_entity_poly.entity_id
_entity_poly.type
_entity_poly.pdbx_seq_one_letter_code
_entity_poly.pdbx_strand_id
1 'polypeptide(L)'
;MKKLLFVFTLCILSTSMVWGVEYLINEGFEGTFPPTGWTNNGCIQSSNNPRTGSKDLCFNGVNDNIYTPKLVDPATLSFWYRRSSTSTAWTLNIQISTDATNWTSIGTITDATKTYTE
;
A
#
# COMPACT_ATOMS: atom_id res chain seq x y z
N MET A 1 -5.39 55.27 39.56
CA MET A 1 -4.70 54.61 38.42
C MET A 1 -4.85 53.11 38.56
N LYS A 2 -5.41 52.45 37.54
CA LYS A 2 -5.10 51.08 37.05
C LYS A 2 -6.24 50.65 36.12
N LYS A 3 -6.06 50.92 34.82
CA LYS A 3 -6.95 50.40 33.77
C LYS A 3 -6.64 48.91 33.64
N LEU A 4 -7.61 48.06 33.96
CA LEU A 4 -7.48 46.61 33.83
C LEU A 4 -7.60 46.27 32.34
N LEU A 5 -6.48 45.94 31.71
CA LEU A 5 -6.45 45.53 30.30
C LEU A 5 -6.89 44.06 30.24
N PHE A 6 -8.10 43.78 29.74
CA PHE A 6 -8.53 42.43 29.40
C PHE A 6 -7.93 42.08 28.03
N VAL A 7 -6.87 41.28 28.01
CA VAL A 7 -6.31 40.72 26.77
C VAL A 7 -6.99 39.38 26.53
N PHE A 8 -7.87 39.33 25.53
CA PHE A 8 -8.46 38.11 25.02
C PHE A 8 -7.48 37.50 24.01
N THR A 9 -6.54 36.69 24.47
CA THR A 9 -5.66 35.93 23.57
C THR A 9 -6.48 34.81 22.92
N LEU A 10 -6.93 35.04 21.69
CA LEU A 10 -7.49 34.02 20.83
C LEU A 10 -6.36 33.07 20.39
N CYS A 11 -6.13 32.00 21.15
CA CYS A 11 -5.30 30.88 20.73
C CYS A 11 -6.03 30.15 19.59
N ILE A 12 -5.76 30.55 18.35
CA ILE A 12 -6.15 29.78 17.18
C ILE A 12 -5.27 28.51 17.22
N LEU A 13 -5.84 27.40 17.69
CA LEU A 13 -5.25 26.08 17.43
C LEU A 13 -5.23 25.90 15.92
N SER A 14 -4.08 26.16 15.29
CA SER A 14 -3.82 25.76 13.92
C SER A 14 -3.67 24.24 13.90
N THR A 15 -4.77 23.50 13.91
CA THR A 15 -4.74 22.15 13.38
C THR A 15 -4.44 22.30 11.90
N SER A 16 -3.22 21.99 11.49
CA SER A 16 -2.88 21.84 10.08
C SER A 16 -3.86 20.81 9.51
N MET A 17 -4.83 21.28 8.74
CA MET A 17 -5.67 20.41 7.93
C MET A 17 -4.74 19.86 6.85
N VAL A 18 -4.13 18.72 7.11
CA VAL A 18 -3.48 17.94 6.06
C VAL A 18 -4.63 17.52 5.16
N TRP A 19 -4.65 18.00 3.92
CA TRP A 19 -5.53 17.49 2.89
C TRP A 19 -5.05 16.09 2.55
N GLY A 20 -5.40 15.13 3.40
CA GLY A 20 -5.07 13.73 3.22
C GLY A 20 -5.90 13.15 2.09
N VAL A 21 -5.26 12.40 1.21
CA VAL A 21 -5.98 11.45 0.37
C VAL A 21 -6.58 10.40 1.31
N GLU A 22 -7.90 10.20 1.25
CA GLU A 22 -8.54 9.09 1.95
C GLU A 22 -8.26 7.82 1.15
N TYR A 23 -7.50 6.90 1.74
CA TYR A 23 -7.20 5.61 1.15
C TYR A 23 -8.19 4.57 1.64
N LEU A 24 -8.81 3.82 0.73
CA LEU A 24 -9.56 2.61 1.10
C LEU A 24 -8.65 1.58 1.78
N ILE A 25 -7.40 1.49 1.30
CA ILE A 25 -6.32 0.71 1.88
C ILE A 25 -5.01 1.50 1.74
N ASN A 26 -4.25 1.58 2.82
CA ASN A 26 -2.87 2.04 2.83
C ASN A 26 -2.03 1.04 3.65
N GLU A 27 -1.31 0.17 2.95
CA GLU A 27 -0.64 -0.99 3.55
C GLU A 27 0.87 -0.95 3.30
N GLY A 28 1.64 -0.89 4.38
CA GLY A 28 3.11 -0.95 4.37
C GLY A 28 3.68 -2.32 4.77
N PHE A 29 2.81 -3.27 5.07
CA PHE A 29 3.08 -4.63 5.54
C PHE A 29 3.81 -4.72 6.88
N GLU A 30 3.72 -3.71 7.75
CA GLU A 30 4.44 -3.70 9.04
C GLU A 30 3.80 -4.58 10.13
N GLY A 31 2.54 -4.97 9.94
CA GLY A 31 1.75 -5.71 10.93
C GLY A 31 1.79 -7.23 10.79
N THR A 32 0.68 -7.89 11.15
CA THR A 32 0.47 -9.32 10.90
C THR A 32 0.45 -9.62 9.40
N PHE A 33 0.91 -10.81 9.03
CA PHE A 33 0.88 -11.24 7.63
C PHE A 33 0.07 -12.54 7.43
N PRO A 34 -0.86 -12.59 6.47
CA PRO A 34 -1.26 -11.46 5.61
C PRO A 34 -1.96 -10.35 6.43
N PRO A 35 -2.06 -9.12 5.89
CA PRO A 35 -2.86 -8.08 6.52
C PRO A 35 -4.28 -8.57 6.79
N THR A 36 -4.92 -8.04 7.84
CA THR A 36 -6.23 -8.54 8.28
C THR A 36 -7.26 -8.50 7.15
N GLY A 37 -7.91 -9.64 6.90
CA GLY A 37 -8.94 -9.81 5.87
C GLY A 37 -8.42 -10.05 4.45
N TRP A 38 -7.11 -9.98 4.22
CA TRP A 38 -6.52 -10.36 2.94
C TRP A 38 -6.43 -11.87 2.82
N THR A 39 -6.59 -12.38 1.59
CA THR A 39 -6.32 -13.78 1.27
C THR A 39 -4.95 -13.89 0.65
N ASN A 40 -4.15 -14.84 1.14
CA ASN A 40 -2.80 -15.11 0.66
C ASN A 40 -2.67 -16.54 0.17
N ASN A 41 -1.96 -16.70 -0.95
CA ASN A 41 -1.52 -17.98 -1.47
C ASN A 41 -0.06 -17.88 -1.90
N GLY A 42 0.86 -18.21 -0.99
CA GLY A 42 2.30 -18.40 -1.29
C GLY A 42 3.19 -17.17 -1.08
N CYS A 43 2.64 -15.95 -1.07
CA CYS A 43 3.45 -14.76 -0.81
C CYS A 43 3.90 -14.72 0.66
N ILE A 44 4.99 -14.02 0.97
CA ILE A 44 5.54 -13.88 2.32
C ILE A 44 5.72 -12.41 2.71
N GLN A 45 5.71 -12.13 4.02
CA GLN A 45 6.24 -10.89 4.55
C GLN A 45 7.76 -11.01 4.61
N SER A 46 8.47 -10.02 4.08
CA SER A 46 9.92 -9.97 4.10
C SER A 46 10.41 -8.66 4.73
N SER A 47 11.72 -8.56 4.91
CA SER A 47 12.43 -7.34 5.33
C SER A 47 13.61 -7.05 4.42
N ASN A 48 13.60 -7.65 3.21
CA ASN A 48 14.70 -7.61 2.28
C ASN A 48 14.54 -6.42 1.33
N ASN A 49 15.00 -5.26 1.80
CA ASN A 49 14.93 -3.96 1.12
C ASN A 49 13.51 -3.38 0.99
N PRO A 50 12.76 -3.19 2.08
CA PRO A 50 11.45 -2.54 2.03
C PRO A 50 11.58 -1.08 1.54
N ARG A 51 10.56 -0.59 0.81
CA ARG A 51 10.53 0.78 0.26
C ARG A 51 10.42 1.84 1.36
N THR A 52 9.64 1.51 2.38
CA THR A 52 9.34 2.31 3.57
C THR A 52 9.24 1.36 4.75
N GLY A 53 9.49 1.84 5.97
CA GLY A 53 9.38 1.00 7.16
C GLY A 53 10.40 -0.14 7.17
N SER A 54 9.99 -1.29 7.70
CA SER A 54 10.84 -2.46 7.95
C SER A 54 10.37 -3.72 7.24
N LYS A 55 9.20 -3.71 6.61
CA LYS A 55 8.57 -4.87 5.97
C LYS A 55 8.11 -4.61 4.54
N ASP A 56 8.01 -5.70 3.78
CA ASP A 56 7.49 -5.72 2.42
C ASP A 56 6.69 -7.01 2.15
N LEU A 57 5.86 -6.97 1.10
CA LEU A 57 5.27 -8.15 0.48
C LEU A 57 6.26 -8.73 -0.54
N CYS A 58 6.54 -10.02 -0.45
CA CYS A 58 7.42 -10.73 -1.36
C CYS A 58 6.72 -11.90 -2.04
N PHE A 59 6.82 -11.94 -3.37
CA PHE A 59 6.48 -13.10 -4.19
C PHE A 59 7.74 -13.93 -4.40
N ASN A 60 7.73 -15.20 -3.98
CA ASN A 60 8.92 -16.06 -4.01
C ASN A 60 8.68 -17.40 -4.75
N GLY A 61 7.46 -17.62 -5.24
CA GLY A 61 7.03 -18.78 -6.01
C GLY A 61 6.31 -18.41 -7.30
N VAL A 62 6.15 -19.41 -8.17
CA VAL A 62 5.32 -19.30 -9.37
C VAL A 62 3.86 -19.45 -8.96
N ASN A 63 2.98 -18.60 -9.51
CA ASN A 63 1.55 -18.53 -9.19
C ASN A 63 1.21 -18.05 -7.76
N ASP A 64 2.20 -17.51 -7.04
CA ASP A 64 1.97 -16.76 -5.81
C ASP A 64 0.96 -15.64 -6.09
N ASN A 65 -0.02 -15.49 -5.20
CA ASN A 65 -0.99 -14.40 -5.27
C ASN A 65 -1.44 -13.97 -3.87
N ILE A 66 -1.91 -12.75 -3.79
CA ILE A 66 -2.51 -12.17 -2.60
C ILE A 66 -3.52 -11.11 -3.05
N TYR A 67 -4.65 -11.01 -2.35
CA TYR A 67 -5.66 -10.00 -2.66
C TYR A 67 -6.34 -9.47 -1.41
N THR A 68 -6.86 -8.25 -1.54
CA THR A 68 -7.51 -7.50 -0.46
C THR A 68 -8.88 -8.10 -0.10
N PRO A 69 -9.48 -7.72 1.03
CA PRO A 69 -10.94 -7.78 1.17
C PRO A 69 -11.64 -7.08 0.00
N LYS A 70 -12.92 -7.39 -0.20
CA LYS A 70 -13.74 -6.65 -1.18
C LYS A 70 -13.80 -5.17 -0.79
N LEU A 71 -13.36 -4.32 -1.71
CA LEU A 71 -13.47 -2.87 -1.60
C LEU A 71 -14.71 -2.38 -2.35
N VAL A 72 -15.37 -1.35 -1.82
CA VAL A 72 -16.50 -0.69 -2.47
C VAL A 72 -15.98 0.44 -3.34
N ASP A 73 -16.28 0.39 -4.63
CA ASP A 73 -15.94 1.39 -5.63
C ASP A 73 -14.46 1.85 -5.65
N PRO A 74 -13.47 0.93 -5.69
CA PRO A 74 -12.07 1.31 -5.81
C PRO A 74 -11.79 1.97 -7.17
N ALA A 75 -11.17 3.15 -7.16
CA ALA A 75 -10.88 3.92 -8.38
C ALA A 75 -9.43 3.82 -8.84
N THR A 76 -8.47 3.74 -7.91
CA THR A 76 -7.03 3.77 -8.22
C THR A 76 -6.28 2.84 -7.30
N LEU A 77 -5.36 2.07 -7.88
CA LEU A 77 -4.37 1.28 -7.17
C LEU A 77 -2.99 1.85 -7.53
N SER A 78 -2.18 2.14 -6.52
CA SER A 78 -0.80 2.62 -6.68
C SER A 78 0.07 1.89 -5.68
N PHE A 79 1.23 1.39 -6.13
CA PHE A 79 2.14 0.62 -5.28
C PHE A 79 3.56 0.66 -5.84
N TRP A 80 4.53 0.64 -4.94
CA TRP A 80 5.93 0.52 -5.31
C TRP A 80 6.34 -0.94 -5.46
N TYR A 81 7.06 -1.26 -6.53
CA TYR A 81 7.57 -2.61 -6.78
C TYR A 81 9.03 -2.59 -7.21
N ARG A 82 9.70 -3.72 -6.94
CA ARG A 82 11.04 -4.06 -7.42
C ARG A 82 11.19 -5.58 -7.43
N ARG A 83 12.29 -6.07 -8.00
CA ARG A 83 12.70 -7.48 -7.87
C ARG A 83 14.11 -7.61 -7.28
N SER A 84 14.46 -8.82 -6.83
CA SER A 84 15.76 -9.13 -6.22
C SER A 84 16.86 -9.41 -7.25
N SER A 85 16.50 -9.99 -8.40
CA SER A 85 17.40 -10.29 -9.53
C SER A 85 16.69 -10.09 -10.85
N THR A 86 17.38 -9.67 -11.91
CA THR A 86 16.87 -9.55 -13.30
C THR A 86 17.32 -10.70 -14.21
N SER A 87 17.94 -11.74 -13.66
CA SER A 87 18.54 -12.84 -14.42
C SER A 87 17.53 -13.82 -15.04
N THR A 88 16.25 -13.71 -14.68
CA THR A 88 15.17 -14.58 -15.19
C THR A 88 13.99 -13.74 -15.64
N ALA A 89 13.21 -14.24 -16.60
CA ALA A 89 11.92 -13.66 -16.92
C ALA A 89 11.00 -13.71 -15.68
N TRP A 90 10.21 -12.66 -15.47
CA TRP A 90 9.25 -12.57 -14.38
C TRP A 90 8.09 -11.68 -14.81
N THR A 91 6.90 -12.03 -14.36
CA THR A 91 5.67 -11.31 -14.68
C THR A 91 4.80 -11.20 -13.44
N LEU A 92 4.22 -10.03 -13.20
CA LEU A 92 3.14 -9.82 -12.23
C LEU A 92 1.90 -9.33 -12.95
N ASN A 93 0.81 -10.06 -12.80
CA ASN A 93 -0.50 -9.64 -13.28
C ASN A 93 -1.22 -8.88 -12.17
N ILE A 94 -1.76 -7.72 -12.53
CA ILE A 94 -2.64 -6.93 -11.67
C ILE A 94 -4.06 -7.23 -12.11
N GLN A 95 -4.88 -7.71 -11.19
CA GLN A 95 -6.21 -8.22 -11.51
C GLN A 95 -7.25 -7.66 -10.55
N ILE A 96 -8.50 -7.60 -11.02
CA ILE A 96 -9.68 -7.27 -10.21
C ILE A 96 -10.69 -8.41 -10.27
N SER A 97 -11.50 -8.53 -9.22
CA SER A 97 -12.59 -9.49 -9.15
C SER A 97 -13.74 -8.93 -8.31
N THR A 98 -14.96 -9.34 -8.62
CA THR A 98 -16.16 -9.00 -7.84
C THR A 98 -16.60 -10.14 -6.90
N ASP A 99 -16.04 -11.34 -7.08
CA ASP A 99 -16.44 -12.61 -6.45
C ASP A 99 -15.27 -13.49 -5.96
N ALA A 100 -14.03 -13.03 -6.08
CA ALA A 100 -12.79 -13.74 -5.74
C ALA A 100 -12.56 -15.07 -6.49
N THR A 101 -13.35 -15.36 -7.51
CA THR A 101 -13.26 -16.60 -8.32
C THR A 101 -12.91 -16.27 -9.76
N ASN A 102 -13.56 -15.26 -10.33
CA ASN A 102 -13.34 -14.77 -11.68
C ASN A 102 -12.49 -13.51 -11.64
N TRP A 103 -11.31 -13.56 -12.26
CA TRP A 103 -10.33 -12.49 -12.22
C TRP A 103 -10.12 -11.89 -13.61
N THR A 104 -10.19 -10.56 -13.70
CA THR A 104 -9.91 -9.81 -14.94
C THR A 104 -8.59 -9.07 -14.78
N SER A 105 -7.64 -9.28 -15.70
CA SER A 105 -6.38 -8.53 -15.70
C SER A 105 -6.60 -7.08 -16.15
N ILE A 106 -6.06 -6.15 -15.38
CA ILE A 106 -6.09 -4.70 -15.66
C ILE A 106 -4.70 -4.13 -15.92
N GLY A 107 -3.65 -4.92 -15.71
CA GLY A 107 -2.29 -4.55 -16.02
C GLY A 107 -1.34 -5.75 -15.85
N THR A 108 -0.17 -5.64 -16.46
CA THR A 108 0.89 -6.64 -16.33
C THR A 108 2.23 -5.94 -16.28
N ILE A 109 3.06 -6.28 -15.30
CA ILE A 109 4.44 -5.82 -15.16
C ILE A 109 5.35 -6.94 -15.65
N THR A 110 6.24 -6.65 -16.60
CA THR A 110 7.20 -7.62 -17.18
C THR A 110 8.66 -7.16 -17.09
N ASP A 111 8.88 -5.90 -16.70
CA ASP A 111 10.16 -5.19 -16.78
C ASP A 111 10.64 -4.66 -15.42
N ALA A 112 10.12 -5.21 -14.32
CA ALA A 112 10.57 -4.86 -12.97
C ALA A 112 12.10 -4.95 -12.84
N THR A 113 12.71 -3.95 -12.19
CA THR A 113 14.16 -3.87 -12.00
C THR A 113 14.55 -4.06 -10.53
N LYS A 114 15.84 -3.96 -10.23
CA LYS A 114 16.34 -3.97 -8.84
C LYS A 114 16.09 -2.64 -8.10
N THR A 115 15.64 -1.61 -8.81
CA THR A 115 15.28 -0.30 -8.27
C THR A 115 13.76 -0.20 -8.17
N TYR A 116 13.29 0.53 -7.17
CA TYR A 116 11.85 0.77 -6.99
C TYR A 116 11.27 1.62 -8.11
N THR A 117 10.13 1.17 -8.63
CA THR A 117 9.26 1.86 -9.59
C THR A 117 7.83 1.83 -9.05
N GLU A 118 6.99 2.79 -9.46
CA GLU A 118 5.55 2.86 -9.20
C GLU A 118 4.79 2.75 -10.53
#